data_AF-A0A653CQ88-F1
#
_entry.id   AF-A0A653CQ88-F1
#
_cell.length_a   1.000
_cell.length_b   1.000
_cell.length_c   1.000
_cell.angle_alpha   90.00
_cell.angle_beta   90.00
_cell.angle_gamma   90.00
#
_symmetry.space_group_name_H-M   'P 1'
#
loop_
_entity.id
_entity.type
_entity.pdbx_description
1 polymer ?
#
loop_
_entity_poly.entity_id
_entity_poly.type
_entity_poly.pdbx_seq_one_letter_code
_entity_poly.pdbx_strand_id
1 'polypeptide(L)'
;MMELCDVINQFGERLFSENEKPNDPRIVISFGELFSIYTAISDKVVGILLRARKYKFVDFEGECLFQRRDDHVPIIMLKPISEIRQILNDRIDEATKAIQESGAENLS
;
A
#
# COMPACT_ATOMS: atom_id res chain seq x y z
N MET A 1 -5.30 1.71 3.07
CA MET A 1 -4.26 0.87 2.46
C MET A 1 -4.54 0.67 0.98
N MET A 2 -5.76 0.26 0.61
CA MET A 2 -6.15 0.15 -0.80
C MET A 2 -5.96 1.47 -1.56
N GLU A 3 -6.58 2.55 -1.06
CA GLU A 3 -6.45 3.89 -1.64
C GLU A 3 -4.98 4.34 -1.80
N LEU A 4 -4.11 4.02 -0.84
CA LEU A 4 -2.68 4.32 -0.92
C LEU A 4 -2.02 3.60 -2.10
N CYS A 5 -2.32 2.31 -2.25
CA CYS A 5 -1.78 1.52 -3.35
C CYS A 5 -2.35 1.99 -4.70
N ASP A 6 -3.63 2.41 -4.75
CA ASP A 6 -4.24 2.97 -5.95
C ASP A 6 -3.55 4.29 -6.35
N VAL A 7 -3.29 5.18 -5.39
CA VAL A 7 -2.54 6.43 -5.63
C VAL A 7 -1.14 6.13 -6.16
N ILE A 8 -0.39 5.22 -5.52
CA ILE A 8 0.95 4.86 -6.00
C ILE A 8 0.88 4.26 -7.41
N ASN A 9 -0.08 3.36 -7.67
CA ASN A 9 -0.26 2.75 -8.99
C ASN A 9 -0.63 3.76 -10.08
N GLN A 10 -1.38 4.81 -9.74
CA GLN A 10 -1.86 5.81 -10.69
C GLN A 10 -0.82 6.90 -10.97
N PHE A 11 -0.10 7.35 -9.95
CA PHE A 11 0.78 8.53 -10.04
C PHE A 11 2.27 8.20 -9.97
N GLY A 12 2.63 6.97 -9.62
CA GLY A 12 4.03 6.53 -9.63
C GLY A 12 4.51 6.09 -11.01
N GLU A 13 5.81 5.81 -11.09
CA GLU A 13 6.50 5.37 -12.28
C GLU A 13 6.99 3.92 -12.15
N ARG A 14 7.25 3.24 -13.27
CA ARG A 14 7.87 1.91 -13.21
C ARG A 14 9.26 2.03 -12.61
N LEU A 15 9.56 1.18 -11.61
CA LEU A 15 10.87 1.21 -10.94
C LEU A 15 12.02 0.80 -11.88
N PHE A 16 11.73 -0.05 -12.86
CA PHE A 16 12.68 -0.46 -13.89
C PHE A 16 12.03 -0.27 -15.25
N SER A 17 12.81 0.14 -16.25
CA SER A 17 12.34 0.09 -17.64
C SER A 17 12.18 -1.37 -18.10
N GLU A 18 11.38 -1.58 -19.16
CA GLU A 18 11.19 -2.91 -19.75
C GLU A 18 12.50 -3.53 -20.26
N ASN A 19 13.50 -2.71 -20.62
CA ASN A 19 14.80 -3.20 -21.06
C ASN A 19 15.69 -3.63 -19.88
N GLU A 20 15.60 -2.96 -18.74
CA GLU A 20 16.41 -3.29 -17.55
C GLU A 20 15.85 -4.51 -16.83
N LYS A 21 14.53 -4.55 -16.66
CA LYS A 21 13.87 -5.66 -16.00
C LYS A 21 12.47 -5.90 -16.58
N PRO A 22 12.37 -6.76 -17.61
CA PRO A 22 11.10 -7.07 -18.25
C PRO A 22 10.07 -7.59 -17.24
N ASN A 23 8.84 -7.09 -17.34
CA ASN A 23 7.71 -7.50 -16.49
C ASN A 23 7.92 -7.29 -14.98
N ASP A 24 8.82 -6.41 -14.54
CA ASP A 24 8.88 -6.03 -13.13
C ASP A 24 7.62 -5.25 -12.74
N PRO A 25 6.86 -5.68 -11.73
CA PRO A 25 5.59 -5.05 -11.38
C PRO A 25 5.73 -3.82 -10.49
N ARG A 26 6.96 -3.49 -10.06
CA ARG A 26 7.17 -2.49 -9.02
C ARG A 26 6.99 -1.08 -9.57
N ILE A 27 6.24 -0.31 -8.82
CA ILE A 27 5.99 1.11 -9.06
C ILE A 27 6.67 1.91 -7.96
N VAL A 28 7.23 3.07 -8.29
CA VAL A 28 7.90 3.96 -7.35
C VAL A 28 7.29 5.36 -7.42
N ILE A 29 7.16 6.00 -6.26
CA ILE A 29 6.82 7.41 -6.12
C ILE A 29 7.63 8.00 -4.98
N SER A 30 8.01 9.27 -5.03
CA SER A 30 8.70 9.89 -3.89
C SER A 30 7.74 10.12 -2.71
N PHE A 31 8.27 10.11 -1.49
CA PHE A 31 7.48 10.41 -0.30
C PHE A 31 6.86 11.81 -0.37
N GLY A 32 7.60 12.81 -0.86
CA GLY A 32 7.13 14.19 -0.98
C GLY A 32 5.95 14.33 -1.94
N GLU A 33 5.98 13.65 -3.08
CA GLU A 33 4.86 13.62 -4.04
C GLU A 33 3.65 12.91 -3.44
N LEU A 34 3.85 11.72 -2.88
CA LEU A 34 2.79 10.94 -2.26
C LEU A 34 2.14 11.72 -1.11
N PHE A 35 2.94 12.35 -0.25
CA PHE A 35 2.46 13.19 0.83
C PHE A 35 1.69 14.39 0.30
N SER A 36 2.16 15.04 -0.77
CA SER A 36 1.48 16.20 -1.37
C SER A 36 0.12 15.84 -1.95
N ILE A 37 0.01 14.70 -2.64
CA ILE A 37 -1.27 14.16 -3.13
C ILE A 37 -2.22 13.89 -1.96
N TYR A 38 -1.71 13.29 -0.88
CA TYR A 38 -2.51 12.97 0.30
C TYR A 38 -2.86 14.17 1.17
N THR A 39 -2.07 15.24 1.19
CA THR A 39 -2.32 16.41 2.05
C THR A 39 -3.66 17.08 1.72
N ALA A 40 -4.12 16.97 0.46
CA ALA A 40 -5.45 17.44 0.07
C ALA A 40 -6.61 16.57 0.61
N ILE A 41 -6.31 15.35 1.09
CA ILE A 41 -7.28 14.30 1.39
C ILE A 41 -7.25 13.87 2.88
N SER A 42 -6.05 13.64 3.46
CA SER A 42 -5.87 13.09 4.81
C SER A 42 -4.48 13.33 5.39
N ASP A 43 -4.41 13.65 6.69
CA ASP A 43 -3.17 13.75 7.48
C ASP A 43 -2.62 12.39 7.96
N LYS A 44 -3.32 11.28 7.66
CA LYS A 44 -3.00 9.93 8.18
C LYS A 44 -2.06 9.12 7.28
N VAL A 45 -1.51 9.71 6.23
CA VAL A 45 -0.75 8.99 5.18
C VAL A 45 0.42 8.18 5.76
N VAL A 46 1.15 8.71 6.74
CA VAL A 46 2.29 8.00 7.37
C VAL A 46 1.82 6.72 8.08
N GLY A 47 0.72 6.78 8.83
CA GLY A 47 0.16 5.61 9.49
C GLY A 47 -0.35 4.55 8.50
N ILE A 48 -0.90 4.99 7.36
CA ILE A 48 -1.35 4.08 6.29
C ILE A 48 -0.15 3.45 5.57
N LEU A 49 0.92 4.20 5.32
CA LEU A 49 2.19 3.72 4.74
C LEU A 49 2.82 2.63 5.61
N LEU A 50 2.95 2.87 6.92
CA LEU A 50 3.50 1.89 7.86
C LEU A 50 2.68 0.60 7.87
N ARG A 51 1.35 0.71 7.78
CA ARG A 51 0.48 -0.46 7.69
C ARG A 51 0.69 -1.20 6.37
N ALA A 52 0.71 -0.51 5.24
CA ALA A 52 0.97 -1.13 3.94
C ALA A 52 2.34 -1.83 3.89
N ARG A 53 3.36 -1.27 4.54
CA ARG A 53 4.68 -1.89 4.71
C ARG A 53 4.61 -3.17 5.53
N LYS A 54 3.84 -3.19 6.62
CA LYS A 54 3.60 -4.41 7.42
C LYS A 54 3.00 -5.54 6.59
N TYR A 55 2.12 -5.22 5.62
CA TYR A 55 1.55 -6.19 4.69
C TYR A 55 2.42 -6.49 3.46
N LYS A 56 3.63 -5.93 3.37
CA LYS A 56 4.54 -6.09 2.23
C LYS A 56 3.93 -5.66 0.89
N PHE A 57 3.09 -4.63 0.92
CA PHE A 57 2.59 -3.97 -0.29
C PHE A 57 3.50 -2.85 -0.75
N VAL A 58 4.18 -2.20 0.20
CA VAL A 58 5.17 -1.17 -0.07
C VAL A 58 6.45 -1.42 0.72
N ASP A 59 7.55 -0.82 0.27
CA ASP A 59 8.77 -0.69 1.05
C ASP A 59 9.42 0.68 0.83
N PHE A 60 10.21 1.12 1.81
CA PHE A 60 10.97 2.37 1.79
C PHE A 60 12.06 2.33 2.85
N GLU A 61 13.09 3.16 2.69
CA GLU A 61 14.20 3.26 3.64
C GLU A 61 13.79 4.05 4.90
N GLY A 62 14.31 3.63 6.05
CA GLY A 62 14.04 4.27 7.35
C GLY A 62 12.85 3.68 8.10
N GLU A 63 12.72 4.03 9.39
CA GLU A 63 11.61 3.58 10.24
C GLU A 63 10.37 4.48 10.13
N CYS A 64 10.59 5.80 10.02
CA CYS A 64 9.55 6.82 9.93
C CYS A 64 10.01 7.93 8.98
N LEU A 65 9.05 8.53 8.26
CA LEU A 65 9.29 9.56 7.25
C LEU A 65 8.71 10.89 7.71
N PHE A 66 9.48 11.96 7.51
CA PHE A 66 9.17 13.31 7.95
C PHE A 66 9.21 14.25 6.75
N GLN A 67 8.14 15.04 6.57
CA GLN A 67 8.01 15.99 5.47
C GLN A 67 9.21 16.95 5.42
N ARG A 68 9.58 17.39 4.21
CA ARG A 68 10.75 18.24 3.88
C ARG A 68 12.08 17.53 4.02
N ARG A 69 12.27 16.74 5.07
CA ARG A 69 13.51 15.98 5.29
C ARG A 69 13.60 14.78 4.36
N ASP A 70 12.53 13.98 4.34
CA ASP A 70 12.51 12.67 3.70
C ASP A 70 11.72 12.68 2.38
N ASP A 71 11.40 13.86 1.83
CA ASP A 71 10.58 14.02 0.61
C ASP A 71 11.15 13.25 -0.59
N HIS A 72 12.48 13.07 -0.63
CA HIS A 72 13.20 12.36 -1.68
C HIS A 72 13.18 10.83 -1.53
N VAL A 73 12.72 10.28 -0.40
CA VAL A 73 12.74 8.84 -0.15
C VAL A 73 11.79 8.12 -1.11
N PRO A 74 12.26 7.10 -1.85
CA PRO A 74 11.41 6.34 -2.75
C PRO A 74 10.48 5.42 -1.95
N ILE A 75 9.19 5.48 -2.28
CA ILE A 75 8.17 4.54 -1.83
C ILE A 75 7.91 3.55 -2.96
N ILE A 76 8.25 2.29 -2.73
CA ILE A 76 8.19 1.24 -3.75
C ILE A 76 6.98 0.34 -3.48
N MET A 77 6.01 0.32 -4.39
CA MET A 77 4.94 -0.68 -4.38
C MET A 77 5.47 -2.01 -4.92
N LEU A 78 5.33 -3.08 -4.13
CA LEU A 78 5.98 -4.37 -4.36
C LEU A 78 5.17 -5.33 -5.25
N LYS A 79 3.88 -5.04 -5.46
CA LYS A 79 2.91 -5.94 -6.09
C LYS A 79 2.00 -5.17 -7.04
N PRO A 80 1.52 -5.79 -8.13
CA PRO A 80 0.47 -5.19 -8.95
C PRO A 80 -0.78 -4.86 -8.13
N ILE A 81 -1.49 -3.80 -8.53
CA ILE A 81 -2.70 -3.37 -7.83
C ILE A 81 -3.79 -4.47 -7.80
N SER A 82 -3.86 -5.30 -8.84
CA SER A 82 -4.78 -6.43 -8.92
C SER A 82 -4.49 -7.49 -7.84
N GLU A 83 -3.21 -7.83 -7.62
CA GLU A 83 -2.79 -8.77 -6.58
C GLU A 83 -3.08 -8.21 -5.19
N ILE A 84 -2.81 -6.92 -4.96
CA ILE A 84 -3.12 -6.27 -3.67
C ILE A 84 -4.63 -6.30 -3.39
N ARG A 85 -5.47 -6.00 -4.39
CA ARG A 85 -6.94 -6.08 -4.26
C ARG A 85 -7.40 -7.48 -3.89
N GLN A 86 -6.86 -8.49 -4.57
CA GLN A 86 -7.19 -9.88 -4.28
C GLN A 86 -6.84 -10.24 -2.83
N ILE A 87 -5.61 -9.95 -2.38
CA ILE A 87 -5.16 -10.23 -1.00
C ILE A 87 -6.06 -9.55 0.04
N LEU A 88 -6.50 -8.32 -0.21
CA LEU A 88 -7.38 -7.61 0.70
C LEU A 88 -8.80 -8.19 0.73
N ASN A 89 -9.34 -8.57 -0.43
CA ASN A 89 -10.65 -9.21 -0.52
C ASN A 89 -10.65 -10.57 0.17
N ASP A 90 -9.64 -11.41 -0.07
CA ASP A 90 -9.52 -12.74 0.56
C ASP A 90 -9.53 -12.62 2.09
N ARG A 91 -8.83 -11.62 2.64
CA ARG A 91 -8.83 -11.34 4.09
C ARG A 91 -10.18 -10.86 4.62
N ILE A 92 -10.92 -10.08 3.84
CA ILE A 92 -12.28 -9.64 4.20
C ILE A 92 -13.21 -10.85 4.23
N ASP A 93 -13.11 -11.73 3.24
CA ASP A 93 -13.92 -12.94 3.15
C ASP A 93 -13.63 -13.90 4.31
N GLU A 94 -12.35 -14.12 4.64
CA GLU A 94 -11.92 -14.90 5.80
C GLU A 94 -12.46 -14.32 7.12
N ALA A 95 -12.32 -13.01 7.32
CA ALA A 95 -12.82 -12.35 8.53
C ALA A 95 -14.35 -12.44 8.64
N THR A 96 -15.05 -12.29 7.51
CA THR A 96 -16.52 -12.37 7.46
C THR A 96 -17.01 -13.78 7.82
N LYS A 97 -16.36 -14.83 7.30
CA LYS A 97 -16.67 -16.23 7.65
C LYS A 97 -16.46 -16.49 9.14
N ALA A 98 -15.34 -16.06 9.71
CA ALA A 98 -15.04 -16.26 11.13
C ALA A 98 -16.08 -15.58 12.07
N ILE A 99 -16.60 -14.41 11.68
CA ILE A 99 -17.66 -13.72 12.43
C ILE A 99 -18.98 -14.51 12.36
N GLN A 100 -19.32 -15.07 11.20
CA GLN A 100 -20.54 -15.87 11.03
C GLN A 100 -20.49 -17.17 11.84
N GLU A 101 -19.34 -17.85 11.86
CA GLU A 101 -19.13 -19.09 12.61
C GLU A 101 -19.18 -18.84 14.12
N SER A 102 -18.50 -17.81 14.63
CA SER A 102 -18.51 -17.45 16.06
C SER A 102 -19.86 -16.92 16.57
N GLY A 103 -20.66 -16.31 15.69
CA GLY A 103 -22.03 -15.92 15.99
C GLY A 103 -22.99 -17.11 16.12
N ALA A 104 -22.75 -18.18 15.34
CA ALA A 104 -23.56 -19.40 15.38
C ALA A 104 -23.32 -20.24 16.65
N GLU A 105 -22.08 -20.27 17.17
CA GLU A 105 -21.73 -21.03 18.39
C GLU A 105 -22.27 -20.41 19.69
N ASN A 106 -22.58 -19.10 19.70
CA ASN A 106 -23.12 -18.41 20.89
C ASN A 106 -24.66 -18.52 21.03
N LEU A 107 -25.34 -19.17 20.08
CA LEU A 107 -26.80 -19.34 20.03
C LEU A 107 -27.25 -20.80 20.23
N SER A 108 -26.30 -21.72 20.45
CA SER A 108 -26.49 -23.16 20.69
C SER A 108 -26.04 -23.54 22.10
#